data_AF-A0AAD5QZ82-F1
#
_entry.id   AF-A0AAD5QZ82-F1
#
_cell.length_a   1.000
_cell.length_b   1.000
_cell.length_c   1.000
_cell.angle_alpha   90.00
_cell.angle_beta   90.00
_cell.angle_gamma   90.00
#
_symmetry.space_group_name_H-M   'P 1'
#
loop_
_entity.id
_entity.type
_entity.pdbx_description
1 polymer ?
#
loop_
_entity_poly.entity_id
_entity_poly.type
_entity_poly.pdbx_seq_one_letter_code
_entity_poly.pdbx_strand_id
1 'polypeptide(L)'
;MDKFESTQCLTRNRLVALALLLGCDYLQGGVNRVGIVTAREIISEFSINDDDHALTILDRFGSYFRGEIPSRASDSNVKKKLRKARIVLPEGFPNTDIFIDVASLYLCPEVKKKRSCPLLLVTWPRLRVF
;
A
#
# COMPACT_ATOMS: atom_id res chain seq x y z
N MET A 1 18.81 -10.81 -5.92
CA MET A 1 17.97 -9.80 -6.58
C MET A 1 16.65 -10.46 -6.93
N ASP A 2 15.65 -10.23 -6.08
CA ASP A 2 14.34 -10.84 -6.12
C ASP A 2 13.58 -10.45 -7.39
N LYS A 3 13.25 -11.45 -8.21
CA LYS A 3 12.62 -11.30 -9.54
C LYS A 3 11.30 -10.53 -9.52
N PHE A 4 10.66 -10.35 -8.37
CA PHE A 4 9.35 -9.68 -8.21
C PHE A 4 9.44 -8.15 -8.20
N GLU A 5 10.48 -7.58 -7.60
CA GLU A 5 10.64 -6.12 -7.55
C GLU A 5 10.92 -5.55 -8.95
N SER A 6 11.69 -6.27 -9.77
CA SER A 6 12.08 -5.85 -11.11
C SER A 6 11.03 -6.10 -12.19
N THR A 7 10.13 -7.07 -12.02
CA THR A 7 9.06 -7.33 -13.02
C THR A 7 7.76 -6.58 -12.74
N GLN A 8 7.49 -6.16 -11.51
CA GLN A 8 6.25 -5.48 -11.15
C GLN A 8 6.43 -4.07 -10.57
N CYS A 9 7.67 -3.61 -10.39
CA CYS A 9 8.00 -2.31 -9.79
C CYS A 9 7.27 -2.08 -8.46
N LEU A 10 7.04 -3.13 -7.66
CA LEU A 10 6.33 -3.04 -6.39
C LEU A 10 7.34 -2.82 -5.26
N THR A 11 7.65 -1.57 -4.96
CA THR A 11 8.43 -1.21 -3.77
C THR A 11 7.60 -1.41 -2.50
N ARG A 12 8.27 -1.56 -1.34
CA ARG A 12 7.60 -1.72 -0.03
C ARG A 12 6.53 -0.64 0.19
N ASN A 13 6.82 0.62 -0.16
CA ASN A 13 5.86 1.71 -0.04
C ASN A 13 4.62 1.54 -0.92
N ARG A 14 4.80 1.06 -2.16
CA ARG A 14 3.68 0.77 -3.08
C ARG A 14 2.81 -0.37 -2.55
N LEU A 15 3.41 -1.41 -1.97
CA LEU A 15 2.66 -2.51 -1.34
C LEU A 15 1.86 -2.04 -0.13
N VAL A 16 2.44 -1.17 0.72
CA VAL A 16 1.72 -0.58 1.85
C VAL A 16 0.56 0.29 1.35
N ALA A 17 0.76 1.10 0.30
CA ALA A 17 -0.33 1.86 -0.30
C ALA A 17 -1.46 0.96 -0.85
N LEU A 18 -1.12 -0.18 -1.47
CA LEU A 18 -2.12 -1.18 -1.90
C LEU A 18 -2.92 -1.73 -0.71
N ALA A 19 -2.22 -2.11 0.36
CA ALA A 19 -2.85 -2.66 1.56
C ALA A 19 -3.83 -1.66 2.20
N LEU A 20 -3.46 -0.38 2.25
CA LEU A 20 -4.34 0.68 2.77
C LEU A 20 -5.57 0.93 1.87
N LEU A 21 -5.42 0.81 0.54
CA LEU A 21 -6.53 0.97 -0.40
C LEU A 21 -7.51 -0.21 -0.39
N LEU A 22 -6.99 -1.44 -0.33
CA LEU A 22 -7.80 -2.68 -0.39
C LEU A 22 -8.38 -3.08 0.97
N GLY A 23 -7.76 -2.60 2.04
CA GLY A 23 -7.96 -3.12 3.38
C GLY A 23 -6.92 -4.19 3.70
N CYS A 24 -6.52 -4.21 4.96
CA CYS A 24 -5.52 -5.13 5.51
C CYS A 24 -5.90 -5.55 6.92
N ASP A 25 -5.11 -6.40 7.55
CA ASP A 25 -5.38 -6.94 8.88
C ASP A 25 -5.59 -5.84 9.94
N TYR A 26 -4.89 -4.71 9.78
CA TYR A 26 -4.99 -3.56 10.69
C TYR A 26 -6.01 -2.49 10.24
N LEU A 27 -6.52 -2.58 9.02
CA LEU A 27 -7.50 -1.66 8.45
C LEU A 27 -8.59 -2.44 7.73
N GLN A 28 -9.55 -2.93 8.50
CA GLN A 28 -10.63 -3.76 7.99
C GLN A 28 -11.65 -2.88 7.25
N GLY A 29 -11.63 -2.92 5.91
CA GLY A 29 -12.58 -2.20 5.05
C GLY A 29 -11.96 -1.26 4.02
N GLY A 30 -10.68 -0.87 4.19
CA GLY A 30 -9.92 -0.09 3.20
C GLY A 30 -10.69 1.11 2.64
N VAL A 31 -10.48 1.40 1.35
CA VAL A 31 -11.28 2.37 0.60
C VAL A 31 -12.41 1.67 -0.12
N ASN A 32 -13.63 2.15 0.10
CA ASN A 32 -14.82 1.50 -0.43
C ASN A 32 -14.85 1.57 -1.98
N ARG A 33 -15.21 0.44 -2.60
CA ARG A 33 -15.27 0.24 -4.07
C ARG A 33 -13.92 0.32 -4.78
N VAL A 34 -12.81 0.17 -4.05
CA VAL A 34 -11.48 0.02 -4.64
C VAL A 34 -11.09 -1.46 -4.63
N GLY A 35 -11.00 -2.06 -5.82
CA GLY A 35 -10.47 -3.41 -6.00
C GLY A 35 -8.98 -3.41 -6.37
N ILE A 36 -8.37 -4.60 -6.48
CA ILE A 36 -6.92 -4.75 -6.76
C ILE A 36 -6.49 -4.06 -8.06
N VAL A 37 -7.31 -4.11 -9.10
CA VAL A 37 -7.02 -3.46 -10.39
C VAL A 37 -7.04 -1.95 -10.23
N THR A 38 -8.08 -1.40 -9.61
CA THR A 38 -8.22 0.05 -9.37
C THR A 38 -7.13 0.56 -8.43
N ALA A 39 -6.80 -0.17 -7.37
CA ALA A 39 -5.72 0.18 -6.45
C ALA A 39 -4.37 0.25 -7.17
N ARG A 40 -4.11 -0.71 -8.07
CA ARG A 40 -2.90 -0.72 -8.89
C ARG A 40 -2.86 0.44 -9.87
N GLU A 41 -3.99 0.75 -10.53
CA GLU A 41 -4.12 1.91 -11.40
C GLU A 41 -3.81 3.21 -10.64
N ILE A 42 -4.37 3.38 -9.43
CA ILE A 42 -4.08 4.53 -8.56
C ILE A 42 -2.57 4.63 -8.31
N ILE A 43 -1.94 3.56 -7.84
CA ILE A 43 -0.51 3.62 -7.49
C ILE A 43 0.36 3.88 -8.73
N SER A 44 0.03 3.30 -9.87
CA SER A 44 0.76 3.55 -11.12
C SER A 44 0.62 5.00 -11.60
N GLU A 45 -0.48 5.68 -11.31
CA GLU A 45 -0.76 7.04 -11.77
C GLU A 45 -0.29 8.14 -10.81
N PHE A 46 -0.17 7.82 -9.52
CA PHE A 46 0.17 8.77 -8.46
C PHE A 46 1.56 8.53 -7.84
N SER A 47 2.19 7.40 -8.11
CA SER A 47 3.62 7.19 -7.86
C SER A 47 4.43 7.87 -8.97
N ILE A 48 5.17 8.91 -8.61
CA ILE A 48 6.04 9.66 -9.52
C ILE A 48 7.46 9.12 -9.44
N ASN A 49 7.91 8.82 -8.22
CA ASN A 49 9.22 8.24 -7.92
C ASN A 49 9.06 6.85 -7.32
N ASP A 50 10.08 5.99 -7.47
CA ASP A 50 10.09 4.65 -6.87
C ASP A 50 10.15 4.68 -5.33
N ASP A 51 10.75 5.73 -4.76
CA ASP A 51 10.88 5.94 -3.32
C ASP A 51 9.75 6.77 -2.70
N ASP A 52 8.70 7.10 -3.46
CA ASP A 52 7.54 7.82 -2.90
C ASP A 52 6.95 7.05 -1.71
N HIS A 53 6.70 7.75 -0.60
CA HIS A 53 6.12 7.17 0.59
C HIS A 53 4.63 6.84 0.37
N ALA A 54 4.17 5.74 0.98
CA ALA A 54 2.81 5.22 0.78
C ALA A 54 1.73 6.30 0.99
N LEU A 55 1.81 7.03 2.10
CA LEU A 55 0.84 8.09 2.43
C LEU A 55 0.86 9.23 1.42
N THR A 56 2.03 9.63 0.93
CA THR A 56 2.16 10.67 -0.09
C THR A 56 1.49 10.29 -1.41
N ILE A 57 1.57 9.02 -1.82
CA ILE A 57 0.88 8.53 -3.02
C ILE A 57 -0.64 8.62 -2.82
N LEU A 58 -1.13 8.20 -1.66
CA LEU A 58 -2.55 8.26 -1.32
C LEU A 58 -3.07 9.69 -1.17
N ASP A 59 -2.24 10.61 -0.68
CA ASP A 59 -2.59 12.01 -0.48
C ASP A 59 -2.78 12.71 -1.82
N ARG A 60 -1.84 12.51 -2.76
CA ARG A 60 -1.98 12.99 -4.16
C ARG A 60 -3.26 12.46 -4.82
N PHE A 61 -3.57 11.18 -4.61
CA PHE A 61 -4.81 10.59 -5.10
C PHE A 61 -6.04 11.24 -4.46
N GLY A 62 -6.05 11.38 -3.13
CA GLY A 62 -7.14 11.99 -2.38
C GLY A 62 -7.42 13.42 -2.81
N SER A 63 -6.40 14.26 -2.92
CA SER A 63 -6.50 15.64 -3.38
C SER A 63 -6.96 15.73 -4.84
N TYR A 64 -6.50 14.83 -5.71
CA TYR A 64 -6.99 14.77 -7.09
C TYR A 64 -8.46 14.34 -7.18
N PHE A 65 -8.86 13.36 -6.38
CA PHE A 65 -10.22 12.85 -6.37
C PHE A 65 -11.22 13.86 -5.77
N ARG A 66 -10.85 14.56 -4.71
CA ARG A 66 -11.64 15.67 -4.11
C ARG A 66 -11.71 16.90 -5.00
N GLY A 67 -10.89 16.98 -6.05
CA GLY A 67 -10.86 18.11 -6.96
C GLY A 67 -10.11 19.33 -6.43
N GLU A 68 -9.31 19.17 -5.37
CA GLU A 68 -8.35 20.18 -4.90
C GLU A 68 -7.29 20.45 -5.98
N ILE A 69 -6.96 19.41 -6.76
CA ILE A 69 -6.07 19.51 -7.91
C ILE A 69 -6.94 19.54 -9.19
N PRO A 70 -6.88 20.62 -9.99
CA PRO A 70 -7.66 20.69 -11.23
C PRO A 70 -7.17 19.67 -12.25
N SER A 71 -8.12 19.01 -12.93
CA SER A 71 -7.79 18.06 -13.99
C SER A 71 -7.17 18.81 -15.18
N ARG A 72 -5.99 18.37 -15.60
CA ARG A 72 -5.26 18.95 -16.73
C ARG A 72 -5.58 18.19 -18.01
N ALA A 73 -5.50 18.87 -19.15
CA ALA A 73 -5.69 18.23 -20.46
C ALA A 73 -4.71 17.06 -20.69
N SER A 74 -3.49 17.19 -20.12
CA SER A 74 -2.42 16.18 -20.12
C SER A 74 -2.65 15.00 -19.19
N ASP A 75 -3.73 14.98 -18.40
CA ASP A 75 -4.03 13.85 -17.52
C ASP A 75 -4.32 12.59 -18.34
N SER A 76 -3.80 11.46 -17.85
CA SER A 76 -4.05 10.15 -18.42
C SER A 76 -5.54 9.82 -18.44
N ASN A 77 -5.93 8.95 -19.36
CA ASN A 77 -7.30 8.42 -19.39
C ASN A 77 -7.67 7.70 -18.08
N VAL A 78 -6.69 7.13 -17.37
CA VAL A 78 -6.90 6.45 -16.09
C VAL A 78 -7.27 7.46 -15.00
N LYS A 79 -6.55 8.58 -14.87
CA LYS A 79 -6.90 9.65 -13.91
C LYS A 79 -8.32 10.18 -14.12
N LYS A 80 -8.70 10.42 -15.37
CA LYS A 80 -10.06 10.84 -15.74
C LYS A 80 -11.12 9.79 -15.40
N LYS A 81 -10.81 8.50 -15.55
CA LYS A 81 -11.68 7.39 -15.13
C LYS A 81 -11.82 7.33 -13.61
N LEU A 82 -10.71 7.42 -12.87
CA LEU A 82 -10.69 7.40 -11.41
C LEU A 82 -11.54 8.53 -10.83
N ARG A 83 -11.49 9.74 -11.39
CA ARG A 83 -12.33 10.86 -10.96
C ARG A 83 -13.83 10.65 -11.20
N LYS A 84 -14.18 9.87 -12.22
CA LYS A 84 -15.58 9.48 -12.52
C LYS A 84 -16.00 8.22 -11.75
N ALA A 85 -15.05 7.51 -11.15
CA ALA A 85 -15.35 6.30 -10.40
C ALA A 85 -16.15 6.67 -9.14
N ARG A 86 -17.12 5.84 -8.78
CA ARG A 86 -17.96 6.03 -7.59
C ARG A 86 -17.22 5.58 -6.33
N ILE A 87 -15.96 5.96 -6.16
CA ILE A 87 -15.14 5.64 -4.99
C ILE A 87 -15.62 6.52 -3.84
N VAL A 88 -15.71 5.95 -2.63
CA VAL A 88 -16.04 6.71 -1.42
C VAL A 88 -14.79 6.75 -0.57
N LEU A 89 -14.16 7.92 -0.52
CA LEU A 89 -13.01 8.16 0.34
C LEU A 89 -13.49 8.39 1.79
N PRO A 90 -12.83 7.77 2.79
CA PRO A 90 -13.04 8.12 4.18
C PRO A 90 -12.77 9.61 4.45
N GLU A 91 -13.44 10.17 5.45
CA GLU A 91 -13.19 11.54 5.90
C GLU A 91 -11.74 11.67 6.40
N GLY A 92 -11.03 12.71 5.96
CA GLY A 92 -9.62 12.91 6.31
C GLY A 92 -8.62 12.00 5.58
N PHE A 93 -9.06 11.15 4.64
CA PHE A 93 -8.16 10.26 3.90
C PHE A 93 -7.05 11.03 3.14
N PRO A 94 -5.77 10.59 3.22
CA PRO A 94 -5.20 9.51 4.04
C PRO A 94 -4.57 10.00 5.37
N ASN A 95 -4.68 11.28 5.72
CA ASN A 95 -3.95 11.92 6.83
C ASN A 95 -4.64 11.74 8.21
N THR A 96 -5.41 10.68 8.39
CA THR A 96 -5.96 10.32 9.70
C THR A 96 -4.98 9.44 10.45
N ASP A 97 -4.96 9.54 11.79
CA ASP A 97 -4.07 8.76 12.67
C ASP A 97 -4.08 7.26 12.35
N ILE A 98 -5.26 6.70 12.04
CA ILE A 98 -5.41 5.27 11.70
C ILE A 98 -4.52 4.87 10.50
N PHE A 99 -4.53 5.64 9.41
CA PHE A 99 -3.72 5.31 8.23
C PHE A 99 -2.23 5.52 8.48
N ILE A 100 -1.87 6.53 9.27
CA ILE A 100 -0.49 6.82 9.65
C ILE A 100 0.07 5.69 10.53
N ASP A 101 -0.70 5.24 11.52
CA ASP A 101 -0.35 4.17 12.43
C ASP A 101 -0.21 2.83 11.68
N VAL A 102 -1.17 2.51 10.82
CA VAL A 102 -1.12 1.28 10.01
C VAL A 102 0.08 1.29 9.05
N ALA A 103 0.34 2.42 8.38
CA ALA A 103 1.53 2.56 7.55
C ALA A 103 2.82 2.37 8.37
N SER A 104 2.85 2.93 9.58
CA SER A 104 4.00 2.83 10.49
C SER A 104 4.22 1.41 11.00
N LEU A 105 3.16 0.64 11.28
CA LEU A 105 3.27 -0.79 11.63
C LEU A 105 3.93 -1.61 10.52
N TYR A 106 3.60 -1.34 9.26
CA TYR A 106 4.21 -2.04 8.13
C TYR A 106 5.62 -1.56 7.80
N LEU A 107 5.97 -0.30 8.05
CA LEU A 107 7.25 0.30 7.68
C LEU A 107 8.30 0.21 8.80
N CYS A 108 7.88 0.39 10.03
CA CYS A 108 8.70 0.32 11.24
C CYS A 108 8.06 -0.62 12.28
N PRO A 109 7.94 -1.93 11.98
CA PRO A 109 7.45 -2.88 12.98
C PRO A 109 8.42 -2.98 14.15
N GLU A 110 7.89 -3.14 15.36
CA GLU A 110 8.70 -3.45 16.54
C GLU A 110 9.31 -4.85 16.39
N VAL A 111 10.55 -4.90 15.91
CA VAL A 111 11.31 -6.14 15.79
C VAL A 111 12.36 -6.24 16.88
N LYS A 112 12.27 -7.28 17.72
CA LYS A 112 13.37 -7.64 18.63
C LYS A 112 14.56 -8.07 17.77
N LYS A 113 15.51 -7.16 17.53
CA LYS A 113 16.77 -7.47 16.84
C LYS A 113 17.58 -8.43 17.71
N LYS A 114 17.47 -9.73 17.46
CA LYS A 114 18.37 -10.71 18.05
C LYS A 114 19.74 -10.54 17.37
N ARG A 115 20.76 -10.09 18.11
CA ARG A 115 22.15 -10.16 17.65
C ARG A 115 22.46 -11.64 17.41
N SER A 116 22.64 -12.02 16.15
CA SER A 116 22.80 -13.39 15.63
C SER A 116 21.56 -14.29 15.81
N CYS A 117 20.99 -14.73 14.69
CA CYS A 117 20.47 -16.08 14.60
C CYS A 117 21.69 -16.96 14.29
N PRO A 118 22.28 -17.69 15.26
CA PRO A 118 23.01 -18.88 14.88
C PRO A 118 21.99 -19.81 14.23
N LEU A 119 22.35 -20.35 13.07
CA LEU A 119 21.65 -21.42 12.37
C LEU A 119 21.41 -22.58 13.36
N LEU A 120 20.33 -22.52 14.13
CA LEU A 120 19.85 -23.66 14.87
C LEU A 120 19.16 -24.54 13.85
N LEU A 121 19.98 -25.43 13.28
CA LEU A 121 19.60 -26.77 12.84
C LEU A 121 18.28 -27.19 13.47
N VAL A 122 17.22 -27.09 12.67
CA VAL A 122 15.90 -27.61 13.03
C VAL A 122 16.01 -29.12 12.94
N THR A 123 16.54 -29.77 13.98
CA THR A 123 16.27 -31.19 14.19
C THR A 123 14.83 -31.28 14.70
N TRP A 124 13.90 -31.53 13.78
CA TRP A 124 12.53 -31.88 14.12
C TRP A 124 12.54 -33.13 15.02
N PRO A 125 11.88 -33.14 16.18
CA PRO A 125 11.67 -34.39 16.90
C PRO A 125 10.68 -35.21 16.07
N ARG A 126 11.21 -36.27 15.46
CA ARG A 126 10.47 -37.31 14.77
C ARG A 126 9.45 -37.87 15.76
N LEU A 127 8.16 -37.57 15.55
CA LEU A 127 7.04 -38.22 16.24
C LEU A 127 7.23 -39.74 16.10
N ARG A 128 7.63 -40.41 17.20
CA ARG A 128 7.51 -41.86 17.32
C ARG A 128 6.05 -42.16 17.56
N VAL A 129 5.39 -42.71 16.55
CA VAL A 129 4.19 -43.52 16.71
C VAL A 129 4.65 -44.88 17.21
N PHE A 130 4.27 -45.25 18.43
CA PHE A 130 4.09 -46.62 18.90
C PHE A 130 3.02 -46.60 19.99
#